data_AF-A0A6B9PEG7-F1
#
_entry.id   AF-A0A6B9PEG7-F1
#
_cell.length_a   1.000
_cell.length_b   1.000
_cell.length_c   1.000
_cell.angle_alpha   90.00
_cell.angle_beta   90.00
_cell.angle_gamma   90.00
#
_symmetry.space_group_name_H-M   'P 1'
#
loop_
_entity.id
_entity.type
_entity.pdbx_description
1 polymer ?
#
loop_
_entity_poly.entity_id
_entity_poly.type
_entity_poly.pdbx_seq_one_letter_code
_entity_poly.pdbx_strand_id
1 'polypeptide(L)'
;LAMSPSLATLTMVTYLVMTIATFKPLSTAKTMVNVGTSWPLSPTTLTMTMMTLMSLGGLPPLTGFMPKWLILKELTSAGLTTIAALILMASLPSLFFYVRLAYITTLTTPPSTTNTTHKW
;
A
#
# COMPACT_ATOMS: atom_id res chain seq x y z
N LEU A 1 20.73 -14.52 16.94
CA LEU A 1 20.54 -13.48 15.90
C LEU A 1 19.06 -13.28 15.54
N ALA A 2 18.15 -13.44 16.51
CA ALA A 2 16.76 -13.05 16.31
C ALA A 2 16.69 -11.57 16.67
N MET A 3 16.48 -10.72 15.67
CA MET A 3 15.97 -9.37 15.93
C MET A 3 14.75 -9.51 16.84
N SER A 4 14.66 -8.66 17.85
CA SER A 4 13.75 -8.78 19.00
C SER A 4 12.39 -9.40 18.64
N PRO A 5 11.91 -10.43 19.38
CA PRO A 5 10.65 -11.11 19.07
C PRO A 5 9.44 -10.17 19.07
N SER A 6 9.53 -9.05 19.80
CA SER A 6 8.55 -7.95 19.76
C SER A 6 8.48 -7.26 18.39
N LEU A 7 9.60 -7.09 17.69
CA LEU A 7 9.63 -6.48 16.37
C LEU A 7 9.05 -7.43 15.31
N ALA A 8 9.35 -8.72 15.40
CA ALA A 8 8.79 -9.74 14.52
C ALA A 8 7.26 -9.90 14.69
N THR A 9 6.76 -9.85 15.93
CA THR A 9 5.32 -9.89 16.17
C THR A 9 4.62 -8.63 15.66
N LEU A 10 5.23 -7.45 15.80
CA LEU A 10 4.71 -6.20 15.25
C LEU A 10 4.66 -6.22 13.71
N THR A 11 5.71 -6.68 13.04
CA THR A 11 5.74 -6.78 11.56
C THR A 11 4.67 -7.77 11.06
N MET A 12 4.47 -8.87 11.77
CA MET A 12 3.46 -9.88 11.43
C MET A 12 2.03 -9.33 11.57
N VAL A 13 1.73 -8.66 12.69
CA VAL A 13 0.40 -8.07 12.94
C VAL A 13 0.09 -6.98 11.92
N THR A 14 1.06 -6.08 11.66
CA THR A 14 0.88 -5.02 10.66
C THR A 14 0.67 -5.59 9.26
N TYR A 15 1.40 -6.64 8.89
CA TYR A 15 1.19 -7.32 7.60
C TYR A 15 -0.21 -7.96 7.50
N LEU A 16 -0.68 -8.64 8.54
CA LEU A 16 -2.02 -9.25 8.58
C LEU A 16 -3.15 -8.22 8.44
N VAL A 17 -3.05 -7.08 9.13
CA VAL A 17 -4.04 -6.01 9.00
C VAL A 17 -4.06 -5.44 7.58
N MET A 18 -2.87 -5.25 7.00
CA MET A 18 -2.72 -4.70 5.65
C MET A 18 -3.26 -5.64 4.56
N THR A 19 -3.08 -6.96 4.69
CA THR A 19 -3.62 -7.92 3.72
C THR A 19 -5.15 -7.94 3.76
N ILE A 20 -5.76 -7.94 4.94
CA ILE A 20 -7.23 -7.88 5.07
C ILE A 20 -7.78 -6.59 4.42
N ALA A 21 -7.10 -5.47 4.62
CA ALA A 21 -7.51 -4.18 4.08
C ALA A 21 -7.43 -4.11 2.53
N THR A 22 -6.48 -4.81 1.90
CA THR A 22 -6.30 -4.80 0.44
C THR A 22 -7.20 -5.79 -0.30
N PHE A 23 -7.55 -6.91 0.33
CA PHE A 23 -8.48 -7.88 -0.25
C PHE A 23 -9.92 -7.35 -0.35
N LYS A 24 -10.35 -6.51 0.60
CA LYS A 24 -11.70 -5.96 0.64
C LYS A 24 -12.12 -5.24 -0.66
N PRO A 25 -11.34 -4.30 -1.21
CA PRO A 25 -11.70 -3.68 -2.49
C PRO A 25 -11.46 -4.54 -3.73
N LEU A 26 -10.45 -5.42 -3.72
CA LEU A 26 -10.16 -6.31 -4.85
C LEU A 26 -11.30 -7.32 -5.09
N SER A 27 -12.05 -7.66 -4.04
CA SER A 27 -13.26 -8.49 -4.15
C SER A 27 -14.33 -7.86 -5.06
N THR A 28 -14.42 -6.53 -5.09
CA THR A 28 -15.44 -5.78 -5.85
C THR A 28 -14.99 -5.41 -7.27
N ALA A 29 -13.69 -5.27 -7.51
CA ALA A 29 -13.15 -4.87 -8.82
C ALA A 29 -11.89 -5.71 -9.16
N LYS A 30 -12.03 -6.59 -10.14
CA LYS A 30 -10.97 -7.55 -10.56
C LYS A 30 -9.87 -6.92 -11.41
N THR A 31 -10.10 -5.74 -11.99
CA THR A 31 -9.15 -5.07 -12.91
C THR A 31 -8.91 -3.63 -12.50
N MET A 32 -7.71 -3.13 -12.82
CA MET A 32 -7.27 -1.76 -12.50
C MET A 32 -8.21 -0.69 -13.05
N VAL A 33 -8.75 -0.91 -14.26
CA VAL A 33 -9.72 -0.03 -14.91
C VAL A 33 -11.06 0.00 -14.18
N ASN A 34 -11.50 -1.15 -13.63
CA ASN A 34 -12.76 -1.25 -12.89
C ASN A 34 -12.71 -0.57 -11.53
N VAL A 35 -11.53 -0.44 -10.91
CA VAL A 35 -11.35 0.38 -9.70
C VAL A 35 -11.52 1.86 -10.05
N GLY A 36 -10.91 2.33 -11.14
CA GLY A 36 -11.00 3.73 -11.57
C GLY A 36 -12.42 4.19 -11.96
N THR A 37 -13.25 3.29 -12.49
CA THR A 37 -14.64 3.62 -12.85
C THR A 37 -15.60 3.69 -11.66
N SER A 38 -15.14 3.38 -10.43
CA SER A 38 -15.93 3.51 -9.19
C SER A 38 -15.90 4.91 -8.56
N TRP A 39 -15.03 5.81 -9.05
CA TRP A 39 -14.94 7.21 -8.62
C TRP A 39 -16.30 7.95 -8.60
N PRO A 40 -17.14 7.88 -9.67
CA PRO A 40 -18.43 8.55 -9.67
C PRO A 40 -19.54 7.84 -8.87
N LEU A 41 -19.37 6.59 -8.43
CA LEU A 41 -20.40 5.85 -7.66
C LEU A 41 -20.14 5.87 -6.15
N SER A 42 -18.88 5.75 -5.72
CA SER A 42 -18.55 5.64 -4.29
C SER A 42 -17.15 6.18 -3.99
N PRO A 43 -17.00 7.52 -3.84
CA PRO A 43 -15.69 8.16 -3.59
C PRO A 43 -15.05 7.69 -2.27
N THR A 44 -15.86 7.30 -1.28
CA THR A 44 -15.41 6.80 0.02
C THR A 44 -14.67 5.47 -0.07
N THR A 45 -15.11 4.56 -0.95
CA THR A 45 -14.44 3.27 -1.12
C THR A 45 -13.09 3.44 -1.81
N LEU A 46 -13.02 4.32 -2.81
CA LEU A 46 -11.82 4.54 -3.61
C LEU A 46 -10.74 5.27 -2.80
N THR A 47 -11.10 6.28 -2.01
CA THR A 47 -10.17 6.94 -1.07
C THR A 47 -9.61 5.97 -0.03
N MET A 48 -10.43 5.03 0.48
CA MET A 48 -9.95 3.96 1.37
C MET A 48 -8.99 2.99 0.67
N THR A 49 -9.25 2.61 -0.60
CA THR A 49 -8.29 1.78 -1.37
C THR A 49 -6.96 2.48 -1.62
N MET A 50 -7.02 3.80 -1.81
CA MET A 50 -5.83 4.61 -2.07
C MET A 50 -4.95 4.69 -0.82
N MET A 51 -5.54 4.96 0.35
CA MET A 51 -4.81 4.98 1.61
C MET A 51 -4.18 3.62 1.94
N THR A 52 -4.84 2.51 1.64
CA THR A 52 -4.27 1.17 1.90
C THR A 52 -3.13 0.82 0.94
N LEU A 53 -3.23 1.18 -0.35
CA LEU A 53 -2.15 1.00 -1.33
C LEU A 53 -0.92 1.86 -1.00
N MET A 54 -1.12 3.13 -0.62
CA MET A 54 -0.02 3.99 -0.17
C MET A 54 0.64 3.47 1.11
N SER A 55 -0.13 2.85 2.01
CA SER A 55 0.42 2.26 3.23
C SER A 55 1.32 1.06 2.93
N LEU A 56 0.95 0.21 1.97
CA LEU A 56 1.83 -0.87 1.47
C LEU A 56 3.13 -0.33 0.87
N GLY A 57 3.06 0.81 0.18
CA GLY A 57 4.23 1.52 -0.34
C GLY A 57 5.19 2.01 0.75
N GLY A 58 4.71 2.18 1.99
CA GLY A 58 5.53 2.62 3.11
C GLY A 58 5.93 4.08 3.00
N LEU A 59 5.02 4.97 2.60
CA LEU A 59 5.27 6.41 2.65
C LEU A 59 5.43 6.87 4.11
N PRO A 60 6.32 7.84 4.39
CA PRO A 60 6.61 8.37 5.73
C PRO A 60 5.51 9.34 6.22
N PRO A 61 4.25 8.88 6.28
CA PRO A 61 3.40 9.02 7.47
C PRO A 61 2.47 7.81 7.75
N LEU A 62 2.53 6.73 6.96
CA LEU A 62 1.58 5.60 7.05
C LEU A 62 2.14 4.40 7.83
N THR A 63 1.23 3.58 8.36
CA THR A 63 1.52 2.46 9.27
C THR A 63 2.44 1.40 8.67
N GLY A 64 2.49 1.24 7.35
CA GLY A 64 3.41 0.32 6.67
C GLY A 64 4.88 0.77 6.63
N PHE A 65 5.18 2.02 6.96
CA PHE A 65 6.56 2.51 7.11
C PHE A 65 7.17 2.14 8.47
N MET A 66 6.35 2.07 9.52
CA MET A 66 6.78 1.83 10.89
C MET A 66 7.64 0.56 11.05
N PRO A 67 7.27 -0.61 10.47
CA PRO A 67 8.08 -1.82 10.61
C PRO A 67 9.39 -1.75 9.83
N LYS A 68 9.39 -1.17 8.61
CA LYS A 68 10.61 -0.98 7.80
C LYS A 68 11.61 -0.06 8.51
N TRP A 69 11.12 1.03 9.10
CA TRP A 69 11.95 1.98 9.83
C TRP A 69 12.55 1.39 11.12
N LEU A 70 11.76 0.63 11.87
CA LEU A 70 12.26 -0.08 13.06
C LEU A 70 13.34 -1.12 12.70
N ILE A 71 13.18 -1.85 11.59
CA ILE A 71 14.21 -2.78 11.10
C ILE A 71 15.50 -2.03 10.72
N LEU A 72 15.38 -0.87 10.06
CA LEU A 72 16.54 -0.04 9.72
C LEU A 72 17.26 0.45 10.97
N LYS A 73 16.53 0.89 12.00
CA LYS A 73 17.11 1.33 13.26
C LYS A 73 17.94 0.23 13.93
N GLU A 74 17.39 -0.98 14.03
CA GLU A 74 18.10 -2.15 14.60
C GLU A 74 19.28 -2.62 13.75
N LEU A 75 19.21 -2.51 12.42
CA LEU A 75 20.33 -2.85 11.54
C LEU A 75 21.48 -1.83 11.63
N THR A 76 21.15 -0.55 11.79
CA THR A 76 22.15 0.51 11.97
C THR A 76 22.84 0.44 13.33
N SER A 77 22.11 0.09 14.41
CA SER A 77 22.71 -0.13 15.73
C SER A 77 23.60 -1.38 15.77
N ALA A 78 23.30 -2.40 14.94
CA ALA A 78 24.12 -3.59 14.76
C ALA A 78 25.34 -3.39 13.83
N GLY A 79 25.56 -2.18 13.29
CA GLY A 79 26.70 -1.86 12.43
C GLY A 79 26.59 -2.38 10.98
N LEU A 80 25.45 -2.95 10.57
CA LEU A 80 25.22 -3.54 9.25
C LEU A 80 24.60 -2.53 8.27
N THR A 81 25.27 -1.39 8.08
CA THR A 81 24.75 -0.26 7.29
C THR A 81 24.59 -0.57 5.80
N THR A 82 25.46 -1.41 5.22
CA THR A 82 25.38 -1.81 3.81
C THR A 82 24.13 -2.65 3.50
N ILE A 83 23.77 -3.56 4.40
CA ILE A 83 22.57 -4.40 4.29
C ILE A 83 21.31 -3.53 4.44
N ALA A 84 21.32 -2.57 5.38
CA ALA A 84 20.24 -1.60 5.54
C ALA A 84 19.99 -0.78 4.26
N ALA A 85 21.05 -0.30 3.60
CA ALA A 85 20.96 0.44 2.36
C ALA A 85 20.39 -0.41 1.20
N LEU A 86 20.82 -1.66 1.07
CA LEU A 86 20.30 -2.61 0.08
C LEU A 86 18.81 -2.86 0.26
N ILE A 87 18.35 -3.06 1.50
CA ILE A 87 16.93 -3.26 1.81
C ILE A 87 16.10 -2.01 1.48
N LEU A 88 16.63 -0.82 1.76
CA LEU A 88 16.00 0.45 1.36
C LEU A 88 15.88 0.55 -0.16
N MET A 89 16.96 0.29 -0.91
CA MET A 89 16.95 0.35 -2.37
C MET A 89 15.97 -0.66 -2.97
N ALA A 90 15.88 -1.87 -2.41
CA ALA A 90 14.93 -2.90 -2.85
C ALA A 90 13.46 -2.49 -2.61
N SER A 91 13.18 -1.55 -1.70
CA SER A 91 11.82 -1.09 -1.43
C SER A 91 11.30 -0.03 -2.42
N LEU A 92 12.20 0.72 -3.07
CA LEU A 92 11.83 1.80 -4.00
C LEU A 92 11.04 1.34 -5.24
N PRO A 93 11.36 0.21 -5.90
CA PRO A 93 10.56 -0.29 -7.04
C PRO A 93 9.12 -0.60 -6.66
N SER A 94 8.89 -1.15 -5.46
CA SER A 94 7.53 -1.42 -4.95
C SER A 94 6.73 -0.13 -4.77
N LEU A 95 7.37 0.93 -4.26
CA LEU A 95 6.76 2.24 -4.08
C LEU A 95 6.39 2.88 -5.42
N PHE A 96 7.25 2.78 -6.44
CA PHE A 96 6.94 3.28 -7.79
C PHE A 96 5.68 2.61 -8.38
N PHE A 97 5.55 1.29 -8.21
CA PHE A 97 4.38 0.56 -8.67
C PHE A 97 3.08 1.04 -7.97
N TYR A 98 3.10 1.22 -6.64
CA TYR A 98 1.93 1.69 -5.91
C TYR A 98 1.53 3.13 -6.26
N VAL A 99 2.49 4.04 -6.47
CA VAL A 99 2.22 5.42 -6.90
C VAL A 99 1.61 5.48 -8.31
N ARG A 100 2.06 4.62 -9.23
CA ARG A 100 1.44 4.53 -10.56
C ARG A 100 -0.01 4.05 -10.48
N LEU A 101 -0.29 3.07 -9.62
CA LEU A 101 -1.64 2.54 -9.41
C LEU A 101 -2.59 3.61 -8.84
N ALA A 102 -2.11 4.36 -7.85
CA ALA A 102 -2.77 5.53 -7.29
C ALA A 102 -3.12 6.58 -8.36
N TYR A 103 -2.16 6.89 -9.22
CA TYR A 103 -2.31 7.88 -10.29
C TYR A 103 -3.44 7.51 -11.26
N ILE A 104 -3.46 6.25 -11.72
CA ILE A 104 -4.44 5.75 -12.71
C ILE A 104 -5.87 5.69 -12.12
N THR A 105 -6.00 5.51 -10.80
CA THR A 105 -7.30 5.31 -10.14
C THR A 105 -7.95 6.61 -9.66
N THR A 106 -7.18 7.65 -9.33
CA THR A 106 -7.69 8.89 -8.71
C THR A 106 -7.52 10.13 -9.60
N LEU A 107 -6.35 10.30 -10.22
CA LEU A 107 -6.00 11.53 -10.94
C LEU A 107 -6.49 11.52 -12.39
N THR A 108 -6.70 10.34 -12.96
CA THR A 108 -7.28 10.20 -14.29
C THR A 108 -8.69 9.67 -14.17
N THR A 109 -9.70 10.48 -14.52
CA THR A 109 -11.08 10.00 -14.65
C THR A 109 -11.20 9.12 -15.89
N PRO A 110 -11.39 7.80 -15.78
CA PRO A 110 -11.58 6.95 -16.95
C PRO A 110 -12.91 7.29 -17.64
N PRO A 111 -13.03 7.02 -18.95
CA PRO A 111 -14.27 7.28 -19.69
C PRO A 111 -15.43 6.52 -19.05
N SER A 112 -16.49 7.26 -18.67
CA SER A 112 -17.71 6.68 -18.12
C SER A 112 -18.40 5.82 -19.17
N THR A 113 -18.65 4.55 -18.86
CA THR A 113 -19.45 3.67 -19.72
C THR A 113 -20.94 3.95 -19.53
N THR A 114 -21.75 3.71 -20.56
CA THR A 114 -23.20 3.98 -20.59
C THR A 114 -24.03 3.31 -19.49
N ASN A 115 -23.44 2.37 -18.73
CA ASN A 115 -24.07 1.70 -17.59
C ASN A 115 -23.97 2.48 -16.26
N THR A 116 -23.24 3.61 -16.19
CA THR A 116 -23.16 4.42 -14.98
C THR A 116 -24.46 5.15 -14.66
N THR A 117 -25.29 5.45 -15.66
CA THR A 117 -26.59 6.12 -15.50
C THR A 117 -27.65 5.24 -14.84
N HIS A 118 -27.51 3.91 -14.90
CA HIS A 118 -28.47 2.95 -14.34
C HIS A 118 -28.09 2.42 -12.95
N LYS A 119 -26.94 2.84 -12.40
CA LYS A 119 -26.46 2.42 -11.07
C LYS A 119 -26.48 3.54 -10.01
N TRP A 120 -26.94 4.74 -10.38
CA TRP A 120 -27.24 5.80 -9.43
C TRP A 120 -28.49 5.45 -8.61
#